data_AF-A0A1F6EMG7-F1
#
_entry.id   AF-A0A1F6EMG7-F1
#
_cell.length_a   1.000
_cell.length_b   1.000
_cell.length_c   1.000
_cell.angle_alpha   90.00
_cell.angle_beta   90.00
_cell.angle_gamma   90.00
#
_symmetry.space_group_name_H-M   'P 1'
#
loop_
_entity.id
_entity.type
_entity.pdbx_description
1 polymer ?
#
loop_
_entity_poly.entity_id
_entity_poly.type
_entity_poly.pdbx_seq_one_letter_code
_entity_poly.pdbx_strand_id
1 'polypeptide(L)'
;MANRHLARSVVLQVLFERDASQGALSSLAAMGRLADYAKEFGVGDGDMPFMKELLATAIAKQKEVDEVIVRAAPEWPLEKIAAIDRNILRLGLTELLYADRTNVPAKVAINEAIELAKSFGGDSSSKFVNGVLGAVYVELGEPGKEEGGVRKSKEAKNMPTENLIGAVIYAEEKDNIYLALVHDIFGHWTLSKGKLKPGESHDAGVKRKAKEEIGLTVAVEDALGENEYVANDPKIPGGKKRRHATYFLAKAKFTDLAPKKEGGLDDAQWFPLAKVGDLNFYDDILPVITKAINILAQKSRT
;
A
#
# COMPACT_ATOMS: atom_id res chain seq x y z
N MET A 1 -20.04 -5.24 -17.05
CA MET A 1 -19.80 -4.64 -15.71
C MET A 1 -20.76 -5.18 -14.65
N ALA A 2 -22.09 -5.21 -14.87
CA ALA A 2 -23.06 -5.74 -13.89
C ALA A 2 -22.78 -7.18 -13.41
N ASN A 3 -22.23 -8.05 -14.26
CA ASN A 3 -21.96 -9.45 -13.90
C ASN A 3 -20.86 -9.62 -12.84
N ARG A 4 -19.83 -8.75 -12.86
CA ARG A 4 -18.74 -8.82 -11.88
C ARG A 4 -19.12 -8.28 -10.51
N HIS A 5 -20.14 -7.42 -10.41
CA HIS A 5 -20.68 -7.01 -9.12
C HIS A 5 -21.36 -8.19 -8.42
N LEU A 6 -22.20 -8.94 -9.14
CA LEU A 6 -22.83 -10.16 -8.64
C LEU A 6 -21.78 -11.24 -8.31
N ALA A 7 -20.76 -11.41 -9.15
CA ALA A 7 -19.65 -12.31 -8.86
C ALA A 7 -18.96 -11.98 -7.52
N ARG A 8 -18.71 -10.70 -7.24
CA ARG A 8 -18.13 -10.26 -5.96
C ARG A 8 -19.05 -10.49 -4.78
N SER A 9 -20.36 -10.29 -4.94
CA SER A 9 -21.31 -10.54 -3.85
C SER A 9 -21.39 -12.02 -3.49
N VAL A 10 -21.22 -12.92 -4.47
CA VAL A 10 -21.10 -14.37 -4.22
C VAL A 10 -19.81 -14.69 -3.45
N VAL A 11 -18.66 -14.14 -3.87
CA VAL A 11 -17.40 -14.34 -3.13
C VAL A 11 -17.49 -13.80 -1.70
N LEU A 12 -18.11 -12.63 -1.50
CA LEU A 12 -18.34 -12.03 -0.19
C LEU A 12 -19.13 -12.96 0.73
N GLN A 13 -20.20 -13.59 0.23
CA GLN A 13 -21.03 -14.51 1.01
C GLN A 13 -20.25 -15.74 1.46
N VAL A 14 -19.40 -16.32 0.58
CA VAL A 14 -18.51 -17.42 0.96
C VAL A 14 -17.50 -17.00 2.02
N LEU A 15 -16.88 -15.81 1.87
CA LEU A 15 -15.96 -15.28 2.87
C LEU A 15 -16.66 -15.05 4.23
N PHE A 16 -17.89 -14.53 4.21
CA PHE A 16 -18.69 -14.34 5.40
C PHE A 16 -19.03 -15.66 6.11
N GLU A 17 -19.47 -16.68 5.37
CA GLU A 17 -19.72 -18.03 5.93
C GLU A 17 -18.44 -18.60 6.54
N ARG A 18 -17.31 -18.45 5.84
CA ARG A 18 -16.02 -18.92 6.33
C ARG A 18 -15.59 -18.22 7.61
N ASP A 19 -15.75 -16.91 7.69
CA ASP A 19 -15.45 -16.10 8.87
C ASP A 19 -16.34 -16.49 10.06
N ALA A 20 -17.64 -16.67 9.82
CA ALA A 20 -18.58 -17.15 10.83
C ALA A 20 -18.25 -18.56 11.34
N SER A 21 -17.69 -19.42 10.48
CA SER A 21 -17.23 -20.76 10.86
C SER A 21 -15.94 -20.77 11.69
N GLN A 22 -15.32 -19.60 11.93
CA GLN A 22 -14.04 -19.45 12.62
C GLN A 22 -12.93 -20.35 12.03
N GLY A 23 -12.96 -20.54 10.71
CA GLY A 23 -11.98 -21.36 9.98
C GLY A 23 -12.29 -22.86 9.91
N ALA A 24 -13.40 -23.33 10.48
CA ALA A 24 -13.84 -24.72 10.32
C ALA A 24 -14.17 -25.06 8.84
N LEU A 25 -14.64 -24.07 8.07
CA LEU A 25 -14.82 -24.22 6.63
C LEU A 25 -13.46 -24.16 5.93
N SER A 26 -12.96 -25.32 5.51
CA SER A 26 -11.70 -25.45 4.77
C SER A 26 -11.73 -24.70 3.44
N SER A 27 -10.56 -24.33 2.91
CA SER A 27 -10.46 -23.66 1.61
C SER A 27 -11.09 -24.47 0.47
N LEU A 28 -10.97 -25.80 0.51
CA LEU A 28 -11.60 -26.68 -0.47
C LEU A 28 -13.13 -26.65 -0.36
N ALA A 29 -13.66 -26.68 0.87
CA ALA A 29 -15.10 -26.59 1.11
C ALA A 29 -15.65 -25.22 0.69
N ALA A 30 -14.90 -24.13 0.93
CA ALA A 30 -15.25 -22.78 0.47
C ALA A 30 -15.33 -22.70 -1.07
N MET A 31 -14.44 -23.38 -1.80
CA MET A 31 -14.53 -23.49 -3.26
C MET A 31 -15.78 -24.25 -3.72
N GLY A 32 -16.21 -25.26 -2.96
CA GLY A 32 -17.49 -25.94 -3.17
C GLY A 32 -18.67 -24.98 -2.99
N ARG A 33 -18.71 -24.24 -1.88
CA ARG A 33 -19.72 -23.21 -1.60
C ARG A 33 -19.82 -22.15 -2.69
N LEU A 34 -18.68 -21.73 -3.23
CA LEU A 34 -18.65 -20.77 -4.33
C LEU A 34 -19.41 -21.26 -5.56
N ALA A 35 -19.27 -22.54 -5.91
CA ALA A 35 -19.99 -23.13 -7.04
C ALA A 35 -21.49 -23.25 -6.78
N ASP A 36 -21.87 -23.64 -5.56
CA ASP A 36 -23.26 -23.73 -5.13
C ASP A 36 -23.94 -22.35 -5.20
N TYR A 37 -23.33 -21.33 -4.61
CA TYR A 37 -23.86 -19.96 -4.61
C TYR A 37 -23.86 -19.34 -6.02
N ALA A 38 -22.82 -19.55 -6.83
CA ALA A 38 -22.81 -19.07 -8.20
C ALA A 38 -24.01 -19.60 -9.01
N LYS A 39 -24.35 -20.88 -8.83
CA LYS A 39 -25.51 -21.50 -9.46
C LYS A 39 -26.83 -20.95 -8.90
N GLU A 40 -26.94 -20.81 -7.58
CA GLU A 40 -28.14 -20.32 -6.90
C GLU A 40 -28.48 -18.88 -7.31
N PHE A 41 -27.47 -18.00 -7.34
CA PHE A 41 -27.65 -16.59 -7.70
C PHE A 41 -27.59 -16.32 -9.21
N GLY A 42 -27.42 -17.36 -10.04
CA GLY A 42 -27.44 -17.25 -11.50
C GLY A 42 -26.25 -16.50 -12.10
N VAL A 43 -25.06 -16.62 -11.48
CA VAL A 43 -23.82 -16.07 -12.05
C VAL A 43 -23.44 -16.86 -13.30
N GLY A 44 -23.11 -16.16 -14.37
CA GLY A 44 -22.69 -16.80 -15.63
C GLY A 44 -21.34 -17.53 -15.48
N ASP A 45 -21.20 -18.67 -16.17
CA ASP A 45 -20.00 -19.51 -16.13
C ASP A 45 -18.69 -18.77 -16.47
N GLY A 46 -18.78 -17.71 -17.28
CA GLY A 46 -17.63 -16.88 -17.67
C GLY A 46 -16.96 -16.13 -16.53
N ASP A 47 -17.65 -15.88 -15.41
CA ASP A 47 -17.08 -15.19 -14.24
C ASP A 47 -16.55 -16.16 -13.17
N MET A 48 -16.74 -17.47 -13.36
CA MET A 48 -16.27 -18.50 -12.42
C MET A 48 -14.74 -18.49 -12.22
N PRO A 49 -13.89 -18.31 -13.25
CA PRO A 49 -12.45 -18.17 -13.05
C PRO A 49 -12.09 -16.97 -12.17
N PHE A 50 -12.71 -15.81 -12.40
CA PHE A 50 -12.50 -14.60 -11.61
C PHE A 50 -12.89 -14.81 -10.14
N MET A 51 -14.06 -15.40 -9.88
CA MET A 51 -14.51 -15.66 -8.51
C MET A 51 -13.58 -16.63 -7.77
N LYS A 52 -13.12 -17.69 -8.45
CA LYS A 52 -12.19 -18.66 -7.85
C LYS A 52 -10.86 -18.03 -7.50
N GLU A 53 -10.29 -17.24 -8.42
CA GLU A 53 -9.04 -16.53 -8.18
C GLU A 53 -9.20 -15.55 -7.00
N LEU A 54 -10.26 -14.75 -6.99
CA LEU A 54 -10.52 -13.78 -5.94
C LEU A 54 -10.70 -14.46 -4.57
N LEU A 55 -11.49 -15.53 -4.50
CA LEU A 55 -11.69 -16.29 -3.26
C LEU A 55 -10.38 -16.95 -2.79
N ALA A 56 -9.63 -17.58 -3.70
CA ALA A 56 -8.36 -18.23 -3.37
C ALA A 56 -7.36 -17.22 -2.79
N THR A 57 -7.20 -16.08 -3.44
CA THR A 57 -6.29 -15.02 -3.01
C THR A 57 -6.74 -14.42 -1.69
N ALA A 58 -8.03 -14.15 -1.50
CA ALA A 58 -8.56 -13.60 -0.25
C ALA A 58 -8.32 -14.54 0.94
N ILE A 59 -8.47 -15.86 0.74
CA ILE A 59 -8.18 -16.86 1.79
C ILE A 59 -6.67 -16.94 2.05
N ALA A 60 -5.84 -17.00 1.00
CA ALA A 60 -4.40 -17.13 1.13
C ALA A 60 -3.75 -15.90 1.80
N LYS A 61 -4.25 -14.70 1.49
CA LYS A 61 -3.73 -13.42 1.95
C LYS A 61 -4.46 -12.85 3.16
N GLN A 62 -5.38 -13.62 3.76
CA GLN A 62 -6.26 -13.12 4.82
C GLN A 62 -5.50 -12.46 5.98
N LYS A 63 -4.40 -13.06 6.44
CA LYS A 63 -3.59 -12.51 7.55
C LYS A 63 -2.96 -11.16 7.21
N GLU A 64 -2.31 -11.07 6.05
CA GLU A 64 -1.70 -9.83 5.55
C GLU A 64 -2.76 -8.73 5.42
N VAL A 65 -3.92 -9.06 4.84
CA VAL A 65 -5.04 -8.13 4.67
C VAL A 65 -5.63 -7.70 6.02
N ASP A 66 -5.78 -8.61 6.98
CA ASP A 66 -6.27 -8.30 8.32
C ASP A 66 -5.33 -7.31 9.05
N GLU A 67 -4.01 -7.46 8.89
CA GLU A 67 -3.04 -6.50 9.44
C GLU A 67 -3.10 -5.13 8.76
N VAL A 68 -3.38 -5.09 7.46
CA VAL A 68 -3.61 -3.83 6.73
C VAL A 68 -4.88 -3.14 7.26
N ILE A 69 -5.96 -3.88 7.50
CA ILE A 69 -7.21 -3.33 8.07
C ILE A 69 -6.93 -2.68 9.42
N VAL A 70 -6.25 -3.39 10.33
CA VAL A 70 -5.97 -2.89 11.69
C VAL A 70 -5.12 -1.61 11.64
N ARG A 71 -4.18 -1.51 10.68
CA ARG A 71 -3.33 -0.32 10.53
C ARG A 71 -4.06 0.86 9.90
N ALA A 72 -4.94 0.60 8.93
CA ALA A 72 -5.76 1.63 8.31
C ALA A 72 -6.90 2.11 9.22
N ALA A 73 -7.33 1.29 10.19
CA ALA A 73 -8.38 1.59 11.16
C ALA A 73 -7.93 1.29 12.62
N PRO A 74 -6.92 2.01 13.16
CA PRO A 74 -6.32 1.68 14.46
C PRO A 74 -7.28 1.81 15.64
N GLU A 75 -8.31 2.65 15.52
CA GLU A 75 -9.35 2.82 16.54
C GLU A 75 -10.38 1.67 16.55
N TRP A 76 -10.33 0.78 15.55
CA TRP A 76 -11.28 -0.31 15.35
C TRP A 76 -10.55 -1.66 15.28
N PRO A 77 -10.35 -2.34 16.43
CA PRO A 77 -9.90 -3.72 16.45
C PRO A 77 -10.72 -4.59 15.51
N LEU A 78 -10.06 -5.52 14.81
CA LEU A 78 -10.66 -6.33 13.74
C LEU A 78 -11.92 -7.07 14.21
N GLU A 79 -11.94 -7.53 15.46
CA GLU A 79 -13.04 -8.26 16.10
C GLU A 79 -14.24 -7.36 16.41
N LYS A 80 -14.00 -6.05 16.57
CA LYS A 80 -15.06 -5.05 16.81
C LYS A 80 -15.68 -4.52 15.52
N ILE A 81 -15.05 -4.76 14.37
CA ILE A 81 -15.64 -4.46 13.07
C ILE A 81 -16.78 -5.45 12.81
N ALA A 82 -17.92 -4.93 12.34
CA ALA A 82 -19.05 -5.78 11.96
C ALA A 82 -18.60 -6.86 10.98
N ALA A 83 -19.05 -8.10 11.16
CA ALA A 83 -18.55 -9.23 10.38
C ALA A 83 -18.71 -9.00 8.87
N ILE A 84 -19.81 -8.37 8.44
CA ILE A 84 -20.02 -8.04 7.04
C ILE A 84 -19.01 -7.01 6.53
N ASP A 85 -18.79 -5.92 7.27
CA ASP A 85 -17.85 -4.86 6.89
C ASP A 85 -16.41 -5.37 6.87
N ARG A 86 -16.04 -6.23 7.83
CA ARG A 86 -14.72 -6.89 7.84
C ARG A 86 -14.51 -7.73 6.58
N ASN A 87 -15.49 -8.52 6.17
CA ASN A 87 -15.34 -9.36 4.96
C ASN A 87 -15.40 -8.54 3.67
N ILE A 88 -16.14 -7.42 3.64
CA ILE A 88 -16.08 -6.45 2.54
C ILE A 88 -14.69 -5.81 2.44
N LEU A 89 -14.11 -5.39 3.57
CA LEU A 89 -12.75 -4.87 3.62
C LEU A 89 -11.73 -5.91 3.15
N ARG A 90 -11.86 -7.17 3.60
CA ARG A 90 -10.99 -8.26 3.14
C ARG A 90 -11.05 -8.45 1.63
N LEU A 91 -12.25 -8.49 1.07
CA LEU A 91 -12.46 -8.62 -0.38
C LEU A 91 -11.88 -7.43 -1.14
N GLY A 92 -12.26 -6.21 -0.74
CA GLY A 92 -11.85 -4.97 -1.39
C GLY A 92 -10.34 -4.75 -1.33
N LEU A 93 -9.70 -5.03 -0.19
CA LEU A 93 -8.25 -4.97 -0.05
C LEU A 93 -7.53 -6.08 -0.82
N THR A 94 -8.11 -7.28 -0.90
CA THR A 94 -7.53 -8.34 -1.73
C THR A 94 -7.44 -7.90 -3.18
N GLU A 95 -8.52 -7.35 -3.74
CA GLU A 95 -8.49 -6.79 -5.09
C GLU A 95 -7.57 -5.56 -5.18
N LEU A 96 -7.62 -4.69 -4.17
CA LEU A 96 -6.79 -3.49 -4.15
C LEU A 96 -5.30 -3.82 -4.07
N LEU A 97 -4.86 -4.93 -3.48
CA LEU A 97 -3.44 -5.21 -3.28
C LEU A 97 -2.87 -6.25 -4.25
N TYR A 98 -3.69 -7.21 -4.68
CA TYR A 98 -3.18 -8.40 -5.39
C TYR A 98 -3.82 -8.63 -6.76
N ALA A 99 -4.85 -7.87 -7.16
CA ALA A 99 -5.43 -8.05 -8.50
C ALA A 99 -4.54 -7.43 -9.58
N ASP A 100 -4.52 -8.08 -10.75
CA ASP A 100 -3.97 -7.50 -11.97
C ASP A 100 -4.72 -6.21 -12.35
N ARG A 101 -3.98 -5.09 -12.39
CA ARG A 101 -4.53 -3.75 -12.63
C ARG A 101 -5.13 -3.57 -14.01
N THR A 102 -4.67 -4.34 -14.99
CA THR A 102 -5.25 -4.33 -16.34
C THR A 102 -6.68 -4.88 -16.34
N ASN A 103 -6.99 -5.76 -15.39
CA ASN A 103 -8.29 -6.42 -15.23
C ASN A 103 -9.20 -5.74 -14.19
N VAL A 104 -8.63 -5.24 -13.09
CA VAL A 104 -9.36 -4.55 -12.01
C VAL A 104 -8.60 -3.28 -11.61
N PRO A 105 -8.98 -2.11 -12.16
CA PRO A 105 -8.41 -0.84 -11.72
C PRO A 105 -8.67 -0.59 -10.23
N ALA A 106 -7.73 0.03 -9.53
CA ALA A 106 -7.82 0.27 -8.09
C ALA A 106 -9.11 1.00 -7.67
N LYS A 107 -9.53 2.01 -8.44
CA LYS A 107 -10.78 2.75 -8.19
C LYS A 107 -12.03 1.89 -8.36
N VAL A 108 -11.99 0.90 -9.26
CA VAL A 108 -13.09 -0.05 -9.44
C VAL A 108 -13.20 -0.95 -8.22
N ALA A 109 -12.09 -1.53 -7.75
CA ALA A 109 -12.08 -2.36 -6.53
C ALA A 109 -12.67 -1.60 -5.32
N ILE A 110 -12.27 -0.33 -5.13
CA ILE A 110 -12.79 0.53 -4.06
C ILE A 110 -14.29 0.78 -4.23
N ASN A 111 -14.73 1.19 -5.42
CA ASN A 111 -16.14 1.48 -5.68
C ASN A 111 -17.01 0.24 -5.47
N GLU A 112 -16.59 -0.93 -5.94
CA GLU A 112 -17.34 -2.19 -5.80
C GLU A 112 -17.47 -2.59 -4.33
N ALA A 113 -16.41 -2.45 -3.53
CA ALA A 113 -16.49 -2.70 -2.09
C ALA A 113 -17.46 -1.74 -1.37
N ILE A 114 -17.52 -0.48 -1.80
CA ILE A 114 -18.47 0.51 -1.26
C ILE A 114 -19.91 0.15 -1.64
N GLU A 115 -20.17 -0.30 -2.87
CA GLU A 115 -21.51 -0.74 -3.29
C GLU A 115 -21.96 -2.01 -2.54
N LEU A 116 -21.03 -2.95 -2.27
CA LEU A 116 -21.31 -4.08 -1.40
C LEU A 116 -21.65 -3.63 0.03
N ALA A 117 -20.93 -2.64 0.57
CA ALA A 117 -21.22 -2.08 1.90
C ALA A 117 -22.59 -1.38 1.97
N LYS A 118 -23.06 -0.76 0.89
CA LYS A 118 -24.43 -0.23 0.80
C LYS A 118 -25.48 -1.33 0.73
N SER A 119 -25.14 -2.45 0.10
CA SER A 119 -26.09 -3.54 -0.15
C SER A 119 -26.26 -4.48 1.05
N PHE A 120 -25.18 -4.72 1.79
CA PHE A 120 -25.15 -5.71 2.88
C PHE A 120 -24.89 -5.11 4.27
N GLY A 121 -24.33 -3.90 4.34
CA GLY A 121 -23.98 -3.24 5.59
C GLY A 121 -25.10 -2.37 6.18
N GLY A 122 -24.79 -1.64 7.24
CA GLY A 122 -25.67 -0.64 7.84
C GLY A 122 -25.43 0.78 7.30
N ASP A 123 -26.15 1.75 7.84
CA ASP A 123 -26.14 3.15 7.37
C ASP A 123 -24.73 3.80 7.33
N SER A 124 -23.83 3.37 8.23
CA SER A 124 -22.46 3.88 8.32
C SER A 124 -21.43 3.03 7.55
N SER A 125 -21.78 1.82 7.11
CA SER A 125 -20.83 0.84 6.55
C SER A 125 -20.16 1.36 5.28
N SER A 126 -20.91 1.92 4.35
CA SER A 126 -20.36 2.47 3.09
C SER A 126 -19.33 3.58 3.32
N LYS A 127 -19.57 4.45 4.31
CA LYS A 127 -18.64 5.52 4.69
C LYS A 127 -17.39 4.97 5.37
N PHE A 128 -17.57 3.99 6.26
CA PHE A 128 -16.48 3.32 6.96
C PHE A 128 -15.56 2.59 5.98
N VAL A 129 -16.11 1.73 5.12
CA VAL A 129 -15.36 0.98 4.09
C VAL A 129 -14.60 1.92 3.16
N ASN A 130 -15.25 2.98 2.68
CA ASN A 130 -14.60 4.00 1.85
C ASN A 130 -13.41 4.68 2.57
N GLY A 131 -13.57 4.98 3.87
CA GLY A 131 -12.50 5.59 4.66
C GLY A 131 -11.26 4.70 4.77
N VAL A 132 -11.46 3.41 5.08
CA VAL A 132 -10.37 2.44 5.24
C VAL A 132 -9.67 2.16 3.91
N LEU A 133 -10.43 1.83 2.85
CA LEU A 133 -9.86 1.55 1.53
C LEU A 133 -9.20 2.80 0.93
N GLY A 134 -9.76 3.98 1.17
CA GLY A 134 -9.19 5.25 0.72
C GLY A 134 -7.86 5.59 1.41
N ALA A 135 -7.71 5.25 2.69
CA ALA A 135 -6.44 5.42 3.41
C ALA A 135 -5.34 4.53 2.80
N VAL A 136 -5.65 3.26 2.54
CA VAL A 136 -4.72 2.32 1.90
C VAL A 136 -4.39 2.74 0.48
N TYR A 137 -5.38 3.14 -0.33
CA TYR A 137 -5.16 3.60 -1.70
C TYR A 137 -4.18 4.78 -1.80
N VAL A 138 -4.23 5.68 -0.82
CA VAL A 138 -3.30 6.82 -0.72
C VAL A 138 -1.90 6.37 -0.33
N GLU A 139 -1.79 5.40 0.56
CA GLU A 139 -0.50 4.86 1.00
C GLU A 139 0.24 4.16 -0.15
N LEU A 140 -0.51 3.49 -1.03
CA LEU A 140 -0.01 2.89 -2.29
C LEU A 140 0.40 3.90 -3.37
N GLY A 141 0.32 5.22 -3.11
CA GLY A 141 0.67 6.25 -4.09
C GLY A 141 -0.43 6.55 -5.13
N GLU A 142 -1.68 6.20 -4.85
CA GLU A 142 -2.84 6.41 -5.73
C GLU A 142 -2.67 5.83 -7.16
N PRO A 143 -2.41 4.52 -7.32
CA PRO A 143 -2.21 3.91 -8.64
C PRO A 143 -3.44 4.13 -9.56
N GLY A 144 -3.19 4.42 -10.84
CA GLY A 144 -4.25 4.72 -11.84
C GLY A 144 -4.91 6.10 -11.71
N LYS A 145 -4.26 7.06 -11.02
CA LYS A 145 -4.77 8.43 -10.92
C LYS A 145 -4.78 9.17 -12.25
N GLU A 146 -3.82 8.91 -13.13
CA GLU A 146 -3.73 9.54 -14.46
C GLU A 146 -4.77 9.04 -15.47
N GLU A 147 -5.29 7.82 -15.28
CA GLU A 147 -6.28 7.20 -16.18
C GLU A 147 -7.71 7.75 -15.97
N GLY A 148 -7.95 8.43 -14.85
CA GLY A 148 -9.22 9.09 -14.56
C GLY A 148 -9.15 10.56 -14.98
N GLY A 149 -9.81 10.91 -16.07
CA GLY A 149 -9.86 12.27 -16.62
C GLY A 149 -9.87 13.35 -15.55
N VAL A 150 -9.00 14.35 -15.75
CA VAL A 150 -8.71 15.42 -14.80
C VAL A 150 -10.01 16.13 -14.37
N ARG A 151 -10.60 15.70 -13.25
CA ARG A 151 -11.46 16.61 -12.49
C ARG A 151 -10.52 17.65 -11.90
N LYS A 152 -10.32 18.74 -12.63
CA LYS A 152 -9.76 20.00 -12.12
C LYS A 152 -10.71 20.49 -11.03
N SER A 153 -10.61 19.96 -9.82
CA SER A 153 -11.27 20.59 -8.68
C SER A 153 -10.57 21.91 -8.44
N LYS A 154 -11.35 22.98 -8.32
CA LYS A 154 -10.88 24.35 -7.99
C LYS A 154 -10.14 24.42 -6.63
N GLU A 155 -10.01 23.30 -5.91
CA GLU A 155 -9.39 23.19 -4.58
C GLU A 155 -7.86 23.13 -4.61
N ALA A 156 -7.22 22.94 -5.77
CA ALA A 156 -5.76 22.77 -5.85
C ALA A 156 -4.93 23.98 -5.38
N LYS A 157 -5.55 25.17 -5.23
CA LYS A 157 -4.85 26.42 -4.87
C LYS A 157 -4.60 26.61 -3.36
N ASN A 158 -5.36 25.97 -2.46
CA ASN A 158 -5.24 26.15 -1.01
C ASN A 158 -5.01 24.83 -0.25
N MET A 159 -4.46 23.81 -0.92
CA MET A 159 -4.23 22.52 -0.30
C MET A 159 -3.01 22.58 0.63
N PRO A 160 -3.11 22.17 1.91
CA PRO A 160 -1.95 22.17 2.81
C PRO A 160 -0.88 21.19 2.32
N THR A 161 0.37 21.64 2.34
CA THR A 161 1.54 20.85 1.92
C THR A 161 2.24 20.24 3.14
N GLU A 162 2.46 18.93 3.10
CA GLU A 162 3.27 18.18 4.05
C GLU A 162 4.60 17.85 3.38
N ASN A 163 5.67 18.49 3.86
CA ASN A 163 7.01 18.25 3.34
C ASN A 163 7.58 16.98 3.97
N LEU A 164 8.04 16.08 3.12
CA LEU A 164 8.71 14.84 3.49
C LEU A 164 10.19 14.94 3.10
N ILE A 165 11.03 14.28 3.89
CA ILE A 165 12.46 14.14 3.64
C ILE A 165 12.81 12.65 3.69
N GLY A 166 13.54 12.20 2.69
CA GLY A 166 14.00 10.81 2.60
C GLY A 166 15.39 10.70 2.00
N ALA A 167 15.93 9.49 1.99
CA ALA A 167 17.22 9.24 1.39
C ALA A 167 17.36 7.83 0.78
N VAL A 168 18.13 7.76 -0.31
CA VAL A 168 18.77 6.50 -0.72
C VAL A 168 20.04 6.38 0.10
N ILE A 169 20.04 5.43 1.04
CA ILE A 169 21.16 5.22 1.94
C ILE A 169 21.99 4.06 1.40
N TYR A 170 23.28 4.30 1.20
CA TYR A 170 24.21 3.29 0.72
C TYR A 170 25.36 3.04 1.70
N ALA A 171 25.94 1.86 1.61
CA ALA A 171 27.17 1.49 2.29
C ALA A 171 28.08 0.71 1.34
N GLU A 172 29.39 0.80 1.57
CA GLU A 172 30.41 0.04 0.87
C GLU A 172 30.95 -1.04 1.82
N GLU A 173 30.95 -2.30 1.37
CA GLU A 173 31.46 -3.43 2.12
C GLU A 173 32.12 -4.41 1.13
N LYS A 174 33.42 -4.71 1.32
CA LYS A 174 34.20 -5.66 0.50
C LYS A 174 34.00 -5.44 -1.02
N ASP A 175 34.30 -4.23 -1.49
CA ASP A 175 34.19 -3.79 -2.90
C ASP A 175 32.77 -3.79 -3.50
N ASN A 176 31.74 -4.04 -2.68
CA ASN A 176 30.35 -4.01 -3.11
C ASN A 176 29.62 -2.82 -2.50
N ILE A 177 28.71 -2.25 -3.29
CA ILE A 177 27.78 -1.21 -2.84
C ILE A 177 26.46 -1.86 -2.46
N TYR A 178 25.94 -1.50 -1.31
CA TYR A 178 24.65 -1.95 -0.79
C TYR A 178 23.73 -0.75 -0.59
N LEU A 179 22.44 -0.92 -0.89
CA LEU A 179 21.39 0.04 -0.56
C LEU A 179 20.57 -0.47 0.63
N ALA A 180 20.34 0.39 1.61
CA ALA A 180 19.39 0.11 2.69
C ALA A 180 17.98 0.48 2.22
N LEU A 181 17.08 -0.50 2.23
CA LEU A 181 15.68 -0.34 1.85
C LEU A 181 14.80 -0.79 3.02
N VAL A 182 13.63 -0.16 3.12
CA VAL A 182 12.58 -0.57 4.06
C VAL A 182 11.49 -1.31 3.30
N HIS A 183 10.96 -2.36 3.90
CA HIS A 183 9.84 -3.12 3.37
C HIS A 183 8.56 -2.60 4.00
N ASP A 184 7.60 -2.31 3.15
CA ASP A 184 6.27 -1.98 3.59
C ASP A 184 5.37 -3.22 3.64
N ILE A 185 4.24 -3.00 4.29
CA ILE A 185 3.28 -4.03 4.63
C ILE A 185 2.42 -4.45 3.45
N PHE A 186 2.60 -3.76 2.32
CA PHE A 186 1.97 -4.06 1.04
C PHE A 186 2.91 -4.88 0.15
N GLY A 187 4.07 -5.31 0.65
CA GLY A 187 5.01 -6.16 -0.08
C GLY A 187 5.95 -5.39 -1.01
N HIS A 188 6.11 -4.08 -0.82
CA HIS A 188 7.00 -3.25 -1.64
C HIS A 188 8.21 -2.80 -0.83
N TRP A 189 9.37 -2.84 -1.48
CA TRP A 189 10.56 -2.16 -1.00
C TRP A 189 10.45 -0.68 -1.31
N THR A 190 10.91 0.17 -0.39
CA THR A 190 10.88 1.63 -0.55
C THR A 190 12.01 2.29 0.24
N LEU A 191 12.11 3.62 0.15
CA LEU A 191 13.13 4.41 0.82
C LEU A 191 12.65 4.87 2.18
N SER A 192 13.59 5.00 3.13
CA SER A 192 13.34 5.69 4.40
C SER A 192 12.95 7.14 4.12
N LYS A 193 11.73 7.52 4.54
CA LYS A 193 11.16 8.85 4.35
C LYS A 193 10.18 9.19 5.46
N GLY A 194 10.19 10.45 5.89
CA GLY A 194 9.17 10.92 6.82
C GLY A 194 9.09 12.44 6.89
N LYS A 195 8.25 12.95 7.79
CA LYS A 195 7.98 14.39 7.89
C LYS A 195 9.24 15.19 8.20
N LEU A 196 9.46 16.25 7.43
CA LEU A 196 10.43 17.30 7.71
C LEU A 196 9.83 18.24 8.78
N LYS A 197 10.56 18.50 9.86
CA LYS A 197 10.07 19.39 10.93
C LYS A 197 10.16 20.86 10.49
N PRO A 198 9.25 21.74 10.94
CA PRO A 198 9.38 23.17 10.68
C PRO A 198 10.72 23.72 11.18
N GLY A 199 11.47 24.40 10.31
CA GLY A 199 12.79 24.97 10.63
C GLY A 199 13.95 23.97 10.66
N GLU A 200 13.72 22.69 10.36
CA GLU A 200 14.76 21.66 10.26
C GLU A 200 15.45 21.73 8.88
N SER A 201 16.78 21.68 8.85
CA SER A 201 17.52 21.58 7.58
C SER A 201 17.35 20.21 6.94
N HIS A 202 17.46 20.12 5.62
CA HIS A 202 17.38 18.84 4.91
C HIS A 202 18.41 17.82 5.42
N ASP A 203 19.66 18.26 5.67
CA ASP A 203 20.72 17.42 6.22
C ASP A 203 20.34 16.84 7.60
N ALA A 204 19.84 17.68 8.51
CA ALA A 204 19.40 17.24 9.83
C ALA A 204 18.19 16.29 9.73
N GLY A 205 17.25 16.60 8.84
CA GLY A 205 16.06 15.79 8.58
C GLY A 205 16.40 14.37 8.09
N VAL A 206 17.29 14.25 7.10
CA VAL A 206 17.77 12.95 6.58
C VAL A 206 18.46 12.16 7.70
N LYS A 207 19.41 12.78 8.42
CA LYS A 207 20.14 12.12 9.52
C LYS A 207 19.20 11.60 10.60
N ARG A 208 18.24 12.42 10.99
CA ARG A 208 17.23 12.04 11.98
C ARG A 208 16.36 10.90 11.48
N LYS A 209 15.88 10.96 10.23
CA LYS A 209 14.99 9.94 9.67
C LYS A 209 15.67 8.60 9.49
N ALA A 210 16.89 8.57 8.95
CA ALA A 210 17.69 7.36 8.85
C ALA A 210 17.89 6.70 10.24
N LYS A 211 18.12 7.52 11.27
CA LYS A 211 18.30 7.01 12.64
C LYS A 211 17.00 6.51 13.26
N GLU A 212 15.90 7.25 13.09
CA GLU A 212 14.58 6.91 13.63
C GLU A 212 13.97 5.67 12.97
N GLU A 213 14.14 5.52 11.65
CA GLU A 213 13.44 4.50 10.86
C GLU A 213 14.22 3.21 10.70
N ILE A 214 15.54 3.26 10.54
CA ILE A 214 16.37 2.07 10.28
C ILE A 214 17.63 1.99 11.15
N GLY A 215 17.76 2.87 12.15
CA GLY A 215 18.85 2.83 13.13
C GLY A 215 20.20 3.35 12.64
N LEU A 216 20.30 3.85 11.40
CA LEU A 216 21.56 4.25 10.79
C LEU A 216 21.98 5.68 11.11
N THR A 217 23.29 5.87 11.28
CA THR A 217 23.92 7.20 11.26
C THR A 217 24.52 7.42 9.88
N VAL A 218 24.14 8.51 9.22
CA VAL A 218 24.45 8.76 7.81
C VAL A 218 25.13 10.11 7.58
N ALA A 219 25.92 10.19 6.52
CA ALA A 219 26.46 11.43 5.97
C ALA A 219 25.69 11.76 4.68
N VAL A 220 25.04 12.92 4.64
CA VAL A 220 24.26 13.35 3.49
C VAL A 220 25.19 13.87 2.40
N GLU A 221 24.93 13.47 1.16
CA GLU A 221 25.72 13.79 -0.02
C GLU A 221 24.84 14.54 -1.04
N ASP A 222 24.58 13.94 -2.19
CA ASP A 222 23.96 14.56 -3.35
C ASP A 222 22.42 14.64 -3.26
N ALA A 223 21.82 15.67 -3.84
CA ALA A 223 20.37 15.74 -3.99
C ALA A 223 19.88 14.85 -5.15
N LEU A 224 18.96 13.93 -4.85
CA LEU A 224 18.43 12.99 -5.83
C LEU A 224 17.20 13.55 -6.55
N GLY A 225 16.40 14.36 -5.88
CA GLY A 225 15.28 15.04 -6.51
C GLY A 225 14.06 15.07 -5.62
N GLU A 226 12.93 15.33 -6.23
CA GLU A 226 11.68 15.59 -5.52
C GLU A 226 10.55 14.81 -6.19
N ASN A 227 9.58 14.36 -5.38
CA ASN A 227 8.31 13.84 -5.87
C ASN A 227 7.14 14.55 -5.18
N GLU A 228 6.03 14.72 -5.91
CA GLU A 228 4.79 15.28 -5.36
C GLU A 228 3.63 14.33 -5.61
N TYR A 229 2.85 14.07 -4.57
CA TYR A 229 1.61 13.30 -4.66
C TYR A 229 0.55 13.87 -3.72
N VAL A 230 -0.72 13.57 -3.95
CA VAL A 230 -1.81 14.04 -3.07
C VAL A 230 -2.19 12.90 -2.16
N ALA A 231 -2.19 13.14 -0.85
CA ALA A 231 -2.69 12.17 0.12
C ALA A 231 -4.02 12.64 0.66
N ASN A 232 -4.96 11.72 0.88
CA ASN A 232 -6.14 12.05 1.67
C ASN A 232 -5.77 12.07 3.16
N ASP A 233 -6.22 13.09 3.88
CA ASP A 233 -6.06 13.20 5.32
C ASP A 233 -7.41 13.54 5.95
N PRO A 234 -8.07 12.59 6.63
CA PRO A 234 -9.40 12.80 7.20
C PRO A 234 -9.42 13.85 8.33
N LYS A 235 -8.25 14.27 8.83
CA LYS A 235 -8.12 15.30 9.87
C LYS A 235 -8.11 16.73 9.30
N ILE A 236 -8.07 16.90 7.98
CA ILE A 236 -7.94 18.20 7.31
C ILE A 236 -9.27 18.58 6.61
N PRO A 237 -9.77 19.83 6.75
CA PRO A 237 -10.91 20.33 5.99
C PRO A 237 -10.66 20.22 4.48
N GLY A 238 -11.53 19.51 3.75
CA GLY A 238 -11.33 19.19 2.32
C GLY A 238 -10.63 17.85 2.06
N GLY A 239 -10.17 17.17 3.12
CA GLY A 239 -9.75 15.77 3.10
C GLY A 239 -8.51 15.44 2.29
N LYS A 240 -7.82 16.43 1.71
CA LYS A 240 -6.65 16.27 0.83
C LYS A 240 -5.49 17.14 1.30
N LYS A 241 -4.29 16.57 1.31
CA LYS A 241 -3.01 17.26 1.52
C LYS A 241 -2.06 16.94 0.38
N ARG A 242 -1.21 17.90 0.00
CA ARG A 242 -0.12 17.65 -0.94
C ARG A 242 1.08 17.14 -0.15
N ARG A 243 1.65 16.01 -0.54
CA ARG A 243 2.94 15.55 -0.03
C ARG A 243 4.01 15.86 -1.04
N HIS A 244 5.04 16.57 -0.59
CA HIS A 244 6.21 16.90 -1.38
C HIS A 244 7.41 16.25 -0.70
N ALA A 245 7.97 15.20 -1.29
CA ALA A 245 9.13 14.52 -0.73
C ALA A 245 10.40 14.92 -1.46
N THR A 246 11.42 15.33 -0.71
CA THR A 246 12.77 15.57 -1.23
C THR A 246 13.66 14.41 -0.82
N TYR A 247 14.44 13.89 -1.76
CA TYR A 247 15.34 12.75 -1.56
C TYR A 247 16.80 13.14 -1.75
N PHE A 248 17.65 12.55 -0.91
CA PHE A 248 19.10 12.72 -0.93
C PHE A 248 19.81 11.37 -1.03
N LEU A 249 21.03 11.37 -1.53
CA LEU A 249 21.97 10.28 -1.37
C LEU A 249 22.64 10.43 -0.01
N ALA A 250 22.80 9.35 0.74
CA ALA A 250 23.51 9.39 2.01
C ALA A 250 24.35 8.13 2.21
N LYS A 251 25.58 8.31 2.71
CA LYS A 251 26.49 7.21 3.02
C LYS A 251 26.36 6.80 4.48
N ALA A 252 26.35 5.50 4.74
CA ALA A 252 26.36 4.92 6.08
C ALA A 252 27.48 3.86 6.20
N LYS A 253 27.74 3.42 7.43
CA LYS A 253 28.50 2.18 7.66
C LYS A 253 27.59 0.98 7.42
N PHE A 254 28.13 -0.11 6.89
CA PHE A 254 27.42 -1.37 6.77
C PHE A 254 27.26 -2.00 8.16
N THR A 255 26.10 -1.79 8.78
CA THR A 255 25.75 -2.32 10.10
C THR A 255 24.33 -2.84 10.08
N ASP A 256 23.96 -3.65 11.07
CA ASP A 256 22.59 -4.14 11.22
C ASP A 256 21.57 -3.01 11.22
N LEU A 257 20.47 -3.24 10.51
CA LEU A 257 19.35 -2.31 10.42
C LEU A 257 18.39 -2.57 11.59
N ALA A 258 17.86 -1.50 12.15
CA ALA A 258 16.86 -1.56 13.21
C ALA A 258 15.58 -0.86 12.72
N PRO A 259 14.73 -1.56 11.93
CA PRO A 259 13.50 -0.98 11.44
C PRO A 259 12.58 -0.59 12.60
N LYS A 260 12.03 0.62 12.53
CA LYS A 260 10.98 1.04 13.44
C LYS A 260 9.71 0.24 13.13
N LYS A 261 9.15 -0.44 14.14
CA LYS A 261 7.89 -1.20 14.01
C LYS A 261 6.62 -0.36 13.87
N GLU A 262 6.76 0.97 13.75
CA GLU A 262 5.64 1.91 13.65
C GLU A 262 5.67 2.63 12.30
N GLY A 263 4.51 2.79 11.66
CA GLY A 263 4.38 3.59 10.44
C GLY A 263 4.33 2.78 9.13
N GLY A 264 3.84 1.54 9.16
CA GLY A 264 3.59 0.76 7.94
C GLY A 264 4.79 0.01 7.39
N LEU A 265 5.91 -0.04 8.13
CA LEU A 265 7.10 -0.81 7.79
C LEU A 265 7.18 -2.08 8.64
N ASP A 266 7.52 -3.20 8.02
CA ASP A 266 7.66 -4.50 8.70
C ASP A 266 9.07 -5.10 8.61
N ASP A 267 9.90 -4.65 7.68
CA ASP A 267 11.31 -5.08 7.55
C ASP A 267 12.24 -3.95 7.06
N ALA A 268 13.55 -4.13 7.21
CA ALA A 268 14.57 -3.32 6.56
C ALA A 268 15.81 -4.16 6.28
N GLN A 269 16.31 -4.09 5.05
CA GLN A 269 17.43 -4.94 4.59
C GLN A 269 18.42 -4.18 3.73
N TRP A 270 19.67 -4.66 3.74
CA TRP A 270 20.71 -4.25 2.81
C TRP A 270 20.63 -5.10 1.54
N PHE A 271 20.54 -4.44 0.39
CA PHE A 271 20.54 -5.10 -0.91
C PHE A 271 21.80 -4.75 -1.69
N PRO A 272 22.54 -5.74 -2.23
CA PRO A 272 23.59 -5.47 -3.20
C PRO A 272 23.01 -4.69 -4.38
N LEU A 273 23.74 -3.68 -4.88
CA LEU A 273 23.29 -2.83 -5.98
C LEU A 273 22.80 -3.62 -7.20
N ALA A 274 23.46 -4.75 -7.49
CA ALA A 274 23.12 -5.65 -8.60
C ALA A 274 21.76 -6.36 -8.45
N LYS A 275 21.21 -6.47 -7.23
CA LYS A 275 19.92 -7.12 -6.94
C LYS A 275 18.77 -6.13 -6.83
N VAL A 276 19.05 -4.83 -6.78
CA VAL A 276 18.02 -3.81 -6.59
C VAL A 276 17.00 -3.85 -7.73
N GLY A 277 17.43 -4.09 -8.97
CA GLY A 277 16.52 -4.15 -10.13
C GLY A 277 15.48 -5.28 -10.09
N ASP A 278 15.68 -6.30 -9.26
CA ASP A 278 14.77 -7.45 -9.14
C ASP A 278 13.70 -7.24 -8.04
N LEU A 279 13.77 -6.13 -7.30
CA LEU A 279 12.88 -5.84 -6.18
C LEU A 279 11.58 -5.18 -6.65
N ASN A 280 10.50 -5.47 -5.93
CA ASN A 280 9.21 -4.85 -6.16
C ASN A 280 9.17 -3.45 -5.51
N PHE A 281 9.17 -2.39 -6.33
CA PHE A 281 9.08 -0.99 -5.89
C PHE A 281 7.78 -0.35 -6.38
N TYR A 282 7.37 0.75 -5.75
CA TYR A 282 6.41 1.66 -6.37
C TYR A 282 7.04 2.40 -7.57
N ASP A 283 6.25 2.62 -8.63
CA ASP A 283 6.71 3.31 -9.83
C ASP A 283 7.24 4.73 -9.55
N ASP A 284 6.69 5.41 -8.53
CA ASP A 284 7.03 6.78 -8.18
C ASP A 284 8.45 6.94 -7.58
N ILE A 285 9.05 5.85 -7.10
CA ILE A 285 10.38 5.88 -6.46
C ILE A 285 11.50 5.42 -7.38
N LEU A 286 11.17 4.71 -8.47
CA LEU A 286 12.14 4.22 -9.46
C LEU A 286 13.03 5.34 -10.03
N PRO A 287 12.54 6.56 -10.35
CA PRO A 287 13.40 7.63 -10.85
C PRO A 287 14.47 8.06 -9.84
N VAL A 288 14.13 8.10 -8.54
CA VAL A 288 15.04 8.48 -7.46
C VAL A 288 16.13 7.43 -7.28
N ILE A 289 15.74 6.15 -7.24
CA ILE A 289 16.67 5.02 -7.14
C ILE A 289 17.61 4.97 -8.36
N THR A 290 17.07 5.11 -9.56
CA THR A 290 17.86 5.09 -10.81
C THR A 290 18.91 6.19 -10.82
N LYS A 291 18.56 7.40 -10.38
CA LYS A 291 19.52 8.50 -10.30
C LYS A 291 20.61 8.22 -9.26
N ALA A 292 20.26 7.65 -8.10
CA ALA A 292 21.23 7.26 -7.09
C ALA A 292 22.23 6.22 -7.63
N ILE A 293 21.73 5.18 -8.31
CA ILE A 293 22.56 4.14 -8.95
C ILE A 293 23.55 4.78 -9.93
N ASN A 294 23.08 5.71 -10.77
CA ASN A 294 23.94 6.41 -11.74
C ASN A 294 25.05 7.24 -11.06
N ILE A 295 24.74 7.94 -9.97
CA ILE A 295 25.75 8.70 -9.19
C ILE A 295 26.77 7.74 -8.57
N LEU A 296 26.31 6.64 -7.96
CA LEU A 296 27.18 5.65 -7.31
C LEU A 296 28.09 4.96 -8.34
N ALA A 297 27.57 4.64 -9.52
CA ALA A 297 28.35 4.07 -10.62
C ALA A 297 29.45 5.04 -11.11
N GLN A 298 29.19 6.35 -11.13
CA GLN A 298 30.21 7.36 -11.47
C GLN A 298 31.29 7.47 -10.38
N LYS A 299 30.89 7.46 -9.10
CA LYS A 299 31.83 7.51 -7.97
C LYS A 299 32.77 6.31 -7.94
N SER A 300 32.27 5.11 -8.26
CA SER A 300 33.11 3.89 -8.31
C SER A 300 34.20 3.89 -9.40
N ARG A 301 34.11 4.80 -10.39
CA ARG A 301 35.07 4.93 -11.50
C ARG A 301 36.15 5.99 -11.26
N THR A 302 36.07 6.72 -10.14
CA THR A 302 36.96 7.86 -9.82
C THR A 302 37.83 7.50 -8.62
#